data_AF-F9WZ16-F1
#
_entry.id   AF-F9WZ16-F1
#
_cell.length_a   1.000
_cell.length_b   1.000
_cell.length_c   1.000
_cell.angle_alpha   90.00
_cell.angle_beta   90.00
_cell.angle_gamma   90.00
#
_symmetry.space_group_name_H-M   'P 1'
#
loop_
_entity.id
_entity.type
_entity.pdbx_description
1 polymer ?
#
loop_
_entity_poly.entity_id
_entity_poly.type
_entity_poly.pdbx_seq_one_letter_code
_entity_poly.pdbx_strand_id
1 'polypeptide(L)'
;SWVENLAIRSNGKILVTLLSSPEVWQIDPANPGSAELIYRFPHALSALGIAEVYPDVFAVAIGNISLSAMASEPGSYSAWSIDLSRRKHGKDDKQVTKITDLSQAAFLNGMSILPGKPSSVLLADSAQGLIHQLDTKSGAWKVWLDDAALKPNASVPIKSGINGLKAYNGHVYFTNTFSRPCIARLPINRAGDPSGPVETIVGNPTFGVNIGDHADDIAHHSHGNIWLATDLSHSIVKVSPGGNASVEDSGTNDPIVAGVTA
;
A
#
# COMPACT_ATOMS: atom_id res chain seq x y z
N SER A 1 11.95 -11.79 7.04
CA SER A 1 10.48 -11.67 6.87
C SER A 1 10.23 -10.39 6.10
N TRP A 2 9.24 -10.33 5.22
CA TRP A 2 8.99 -9.15 4.39
C TRP A 2 7.78 -8.38 4.93
N VAL A 3 8.00 -7.22 5.51
CA VAL A 3 6.94 -6.28 5.93
C VAL A 3 6.51 -5.49 4.70
N GLU A 4 5.25 -5.63 4.31
CA GLU A 4 4.74 -5.03 3.07
C GLU A 4 4.15 -3.64 3.29
N ASN A 5 3.28 -3.53 4.29
CA ASN A 5 2.55 -2.30 4.52
C ASN A 5 2.31 -2.08 6.02
N LEU A 6 1.89 -0.87 6.39
CA LEU A 6 1.67 -0.51 7.77
C LEU A 6 0.52 0.46 7.97
N ALA A 7 -0.08 0.41 9.15
CA ALA A 7 -1.03 1.40 9.64
C ALA A 7 -0.74 1.77 11.08
N ILE A 8 -0.76 3.06 11.40
CA ILE A 8 -0.53 3.56 12.77
C ILE A 8 -1.89 3.64 13.47
N ARG A 9 -2.00 3.00 14.64
CA ARG A 9 -3.18 3.07 15.50
C ARG A 9 -3.17 4.37 16.29
N SER A 10 -4.35 4.84 16.69
CA SER A 10 -4.52 6.03 17.54
C SER A 10 -3.80 5.95 18.90
N ASN A 11 -3.44 4.75 19.36
CA ASN A 11 -2.67 4.52 20.59
C ASN A 11 -1.13 4.49 20.38
N GLY A 12 -0.65 4.81 19.17
CA GLY A 12 0.77 4.86 18.82
C GLY A 12 1.39 3.51 18.43
N LYS A 13 0.66 2.40 18.55
CA LYS A 13 1.12 1.10 18.06
C LYS A 13 0.98 1.00 16.55
N ILE A 14 1.81 0.18 15.93
CA ILE A 14 1.88 0.03 14.48
C ILE A 14 1.39 -1.36 14.12
N LEU A 15 0.41 -1.44 13.22
CA LEU A 15 0.06 -2.67 12.53
C LEU A 15 0.94 -2.80 11.30
N VAL A 16 1.48 -3.99 11.07
CA VAL A 16 2.24 -4.34 9.87
C VAL A 16 1.65 -5.58 9.21
N THR A 17 1.57 -5.56 7.89
CA THR A 17 1.20 -6.71 7.06
C THR A 17 2.46 -7.35 6.49
N LEU A 18 2.43 -8.66 6.30
CA LEU A 18 3.59 -9.40 5.78
C LEU A 18 3.34 -9.90 4.36
N LEU A 19 4.28 -9.64 3.44
CA LEU A 19 4.24 -10.25 2.11
C LEU A 19 4.60 -11.74 2.17
N SER A 20 5.47 -12.12 3.11
CA SER A 20 6.00 -13.48 3.27
C SER A 20 5.08 -14.44 4.03
N SER A 21 4.01 -13.94 4.64
CA SER A 21 3.00 -14.76 5.34
C SER A 21 1.66 -14.02 5.37
N PRO A 22 0.51 -14.70 5.42
CA PRO A 22 -0.79 -14.04 5.43
C PRO A 22 -1.14 -13.50 6.83
N GLU A 23 -0.30 -12.62 7.37
CA GLU A 23 -0.32 -12.22 8.78
C GLU A 23 -0.36 -10.70 8.96
N VAL A 24 -1.06 -10.29 10.01
CA VAL A 24 -0.98 -8.94 10.57
C VAL A 24 -0.34 -9.02 11.94
N TRP A 25 0.71 -8.24 12.16
CA TRP A 25 1.40 -8.12 13.43
C TRP A 25 1.26 -6.71 13.98
N GLN A 26 1.34 -6.58 15.30
CA GLN A 26 1.39 -5.30 15.99
C GLN A 26 2.74 -5.12 16.66
N ILE A 27 3.34 -3.95 16.44
CA ILE A 27 4.59 -3.52 17.05
C ILE A 27 4.30 -2.33 17.96
N ASP A 28 4.88 -2.32 19.16
CA ASP A 28 4.86 -1.17 20.06
C ASP A 28 6.23 -0.46 19.97
N PRO A 29 6.32 0.70 19.28
CA PRO A 29 7.59 1.40 19.12
C PRO A 29 8.17 1.91 20.45
N ALA A 30 7.35 2.05 21.49
CA ALA A 30 7.81 2.43 22.83
C ALA A 30 8.40 1.23 23.62
N ASN A 31 8.24 0.00 23.12
CA ASN A 31 8.78 -1.21 23.73
C ASN A 31 9.52 -2.06 22.67
N PRO A 32 10.82 -1.77 22.42
CA PRO A 32 11.61 -2.49 21.43
C PRO A 32 11.59 -4.01 21.64
N GLY A 33 11.42 -4.77 20.55
CA GLY A 33 11.27 -6.22 20.58
C GLY A 33 9.85 -6.72 20.84
N SER A 34 8.88 -5.82 21.05
CA SER A 34 7.47 -6.18 21.10
C SER A 34 6.94 -6.54 19.70
N ALA A 35 6.35 -7.73 19.59
CA ALA A 35 5.61 -8.15 18.41
C ALA A 35 4.44 -9.04 18.84
N GLU A 36 3.22 -8.64 18.49
CA GLU A 36 2.00 -9.40 18.79
C GLU A 36 1.32 -9.80 17.48
N LEU A 37 1.15 -11.11 17.25
CA LEU A 37 0.36 -11.59 16.11
C LEU A 37 -1.11 -11.20 16.34
N ILE A 38 -1.62 -10.31 15.49
CA ILE A 38 -3.01 -9.85 15.52
C ILE A 38 -3.92 -10.88 14.90
N TYR A 39 -3.57 -11.37 13.70
CA TYR A 39 -4.33 -12.38 12.98
C TYR A 39 -3.49 -13.06 11.89
N ARG A 40 -3.83 -14.31 11.55
CA ARG A 40 -3.33 -15.04 10.38
C ARG A 40 -4.51 -15.44 9.51
N PHE A 41 -4.57 -14.96 8.28
CA PHE A 41 -5.65 -15.26 7.35
C PHE A 41 -5.54 -16.69 6.78
N PRO A 42 -6.65 -17.42 6.69
CA PRO A 42 -6.67 -18.73 6.06
C PRO A 42 -6.65 -18.59 4.53
N HIS A 43 -6.17 -19.63 3.83
CA HIS A 43 -6.23 -19.76 2.37
C HIS A 43 -5.57 -18.63 1.57
N ALA A 44 -4.57 -17.98 2.15
CA ALA A 44 -3.75 -16.97 1.50
C ALA A 44 -2.26 -17.20 1.77
N LEU A 45 -1.39 -16.58 0.99
CA LEU A 45 0.07 -16.60 1.24
C LEU A 45 0.59 -15.27 1.78
N SER A 46 -0.13 -14.17 1.55
CA SER A 46 0.36 -12.81 1.83
C SER A 46 -0.75 -11.90 2.36
N ALA A 47 -0.35 -10.95 3.22
CA ALA A 47 -1.14 -9.79 3.61
C ALA A 47 -0.47 -8.52 3.04
N LEU A 48 -1.27 -7.62 2.48
CA LEU A 48 -0.83 -6.55 1.56
C LEU A 48 -1.25 -5.18 2.11
N GLY A 49 -1.89 -4.34 1.32
CA GLY A 49 -2.37 -3.02 1.76
C GLY A 49 -3.30 -3.08 2.96
N ILE A 50 -3.13 -2.11 3.87
CA ILE A 50 -3.93 -1.93 5.08
C ILE A 50 -4.37 -0.47 5.21
N ALA A 51 -5.61 -0.23 5.63
CA ALA A 51 -6.10 1.11 5.92
C ALA A 51 -7.08 1.10 7.10
N GLU A 52 -6.97 2.11 7.98
CA GLU A 52 -7.95 2.34 9.05
C GLU A 52 -9.20 3.01 8.45
N VAL A 53 -10.31 2.28 8.41
CA VAL A 53 -11.57 2.75 7.78
C VAL A 53 -12.46 3.45 8.80
N TYR A 54 -12.50 2.94 10.03
CA TYR A 54 -13.12 3.57 11.20
C TYR A 54 -12.12 3.52 12.36
N PRO A 55 -12.31 4.32 13.43
CA PRO A 55 -11.41 4.29 14.57
C PRO A 55 -11.17 2.86 15.07
N ASP A 56 -9.93 2.42 14.93
CA ASP A 56 -9.42 1.10 15.28
C ASP A 56 -10.08 -0.08 14.54
N VAL A 57 -10.62 0.16 13.35
CA VAL A 57 -11.15 -0.85 12.43
C VAL A 57 -10.45 -0.74 11.08
N PHE A 58 -9.77 -1.81 10.68
CA PHE A 58 -8.86 -1.82 9.54
C PHE A 58 -9.38 -2.72 8.43
N ALA A 59 -9.32 -2.24 7.18
CA ALA A 59 -9.41 -3.09 6.01
C ALA A 59 -8.01 -3.60 5.64
N VAL A 60 -7.92 -4.87 5.23
CA VAL A 60 -6.67 -5.53 4.82
C VAL A 60 -6.91 -6.30 3.52
N ALA A 61 -6.03 -6.12 2.54
CA ALA A 61 -6.00 -6.95 1.34
C ALA A 61 -5.14 -8.18 1.57
N ILE A 62 -5.58 -9.33 1.09
CA ILE A 62 -4.82 -10.59 1.11
C ILE A 62 -4.86 -11.26 -0.27
N GLY A 63 -3.86 -12.08 -0.56
CA GLY A 63 -3.77 -12.84 -1.80
C GLY A 63 -2.62 -13.83 -1.80
N ASN A 64 -2.42 -14.49 -2.95
CA ASN A 64 -1.36 -15.46 -3.14
C ASN A 64 -0.24 -14.87 -4.00
N ILE A 65 0.90 -14.60 -3.35
CA ILE A 65 2.13 -14.18 -4.02
C ILE A 65 3.23 -15.17 -3.65
N SER A 66 3.86 -15.72 -4.68
CA SER A 66 5.04 -16.57 -4.53
C SER A 66 6.28 -15.70 -4.60
N LEU A 67 6.92 -15.49 -3.44
CA LEU A 67 8.19 -14.76 -3.36
C LEU A 67 9.33 -15.47 -4.10
N SER A 68 9.34 -16.81 -4.10
CA SER A 68 10.37 -17.58 -4.81
C SER A 68 10.21 -17.52 -6.33
N ALA A 69 8.97 -17.47 -6.83
CA ALA A 69 8.69 -17.31 -8.26
C ALA A 69 8.57 -15.85 -8.69
N MET A 70 8.59 -14.90 -7.75
CA MET A 70 8.26 -13.48 -7.97
C MET A 70 6.97 -13.32 -8.79
N ALA A 71 5.94 -14.08 -8.43
CA ALA A 71 4.72 -14.21 -9.22
C ALA A 71 3.47 -14.11 -8.34
N SER A 72 2.49 -13.34 -8.82
CA SER A 72 1.16 -13.26 -8.25
C SER A 72 0.23 -14.30 -8.90
N GLU A 73 -0.72 -14.85 -8.13
CA GLU A 73 -1.82 -15.68 -8.63
C GLU A 73 -3.09 -14.81 -8.84
N PRO A 74 -3.47 -14.47 -10.09
CA PRO A 74 -4.67 -13.68 -10.34
C PRO A 74 -5.95 -14.36 -9.83
N GLY A 75 -6.86 -13.56 -9.29
CA GLY A 75 -8.13 -14.03 -8.74
C GLY A 75 -8.07 -14.62 -7.33
N SER A 76 -6.87 -14.72 -6.73
CA SER A 76 -6.68 -15.18 -5.34
C SER A 76 -7.02 -14.13 -4.27
N TYR A 77 -7.43 -12.92 -4.70
CA TYR A 77 -7.46 -11.74 -3.84
C TYR A 77 -8.80 -11.56 -3.11
N SER A 78 -8.72 -11.14 -1.85
CA SER A 78 -9.89 -10.75 -1.05
C SER A 78 -9.55 -9.62 -0.08
N ALA A 79 -10.59 -8.95 0.40
CA ALA A 79 -10.49 -7.91 1.42
C ALA A 79 -11.17 -8.37 2.72
N TRP A 80 -10.57 -8.02 3.84
CA TRP A 80 -11.02 -8.38 5.19
C TRP A 80 -11.05 -7.17 6.11
N SER A 81 -11.90 -7.22 7.13
CA SER A 81 -11.98 -6.24 8.19
C SER A 81 -11.43 -6.83 9.49
N ILE A 82 -10.61 -6.06 10.22
CA ILE A 82 -10.13 -6.36 11.57
C ILE A 82 -10.63 -5.23 12.50
N ASP A 83 -11.52 -5.54 13.43
CA ASP A 83 -12.04 -4.61 14.44
C ASP A 83 -11.26 -4.74 15.75
N LEU A 84 -10.34 -3.82 16.02
CA LEU A 84 -9.57 -3.78 17.26
C LEU A 84 -10.19 -2.88 18.34
N SER A 85 -11.27 -2.16 18.03
CA SER A 85 -11.87 -1.12 18.88
C SER A 85 -12.37 -1.64 20.23
N ARG A 86 -12.67 -2.95 20.31
CA ARG A 86 -13.16 -3.64 21.51
C ARG A 86 -12.23 -4.71 22.02
N ARG A 87 -11.02 -4.84 21.44
CA ARG A 87 -10.10 -5.91 21.78
C ARG A 87 -9.59 -5.74 23.20
N LYS A 88 -10.06 -6.62 24.09
CA LYS A 88 -9.39 -6.91 25.36
C LYS A 88 -8.26 -7.90 25.04
N HIS A 89 -7.10 -7.75 25.69
CA HIS A 89 -5.88 -8.53 25.44
C HIS A 89 -6.11 -10.00 25.06
N GLY A 90 -5.39 -10.51 24.04
CA GLY A 90 -5.48 -11.90 23.56
C GLY A 90 -5.93 -12.02 22.10
N LYS A 91 -5.96 -13.25 21.57
CA LYS A 91 -6.49 -13.57 20.23
C LYS A 91 -8.01 -13.73 20.30
N ASP A 92 -8.75 -12.85 19.64
CA ASP A 92 -10.20 -12.99 19.47
C ASP A 92 -10.54 -12.93 17.97
N ASP A 93 -10.57 -14.10 17.34
CA ASP A 93 -10.82 -14.23 15.90
C ASP A 93 -12.22 -13.74 15.48
N LYS A 94 -13.15 -13.54 16.43
CA LYS A 94 -14.50 -13.01 16.15
C LYS A 94 -14.50 -11.57 15.64
N GLN A 95 -13.37 -10.88 15.77
CA GLN A 95 -13.17 -9.50 15.34
C GLN A 95 -12.66 -9.38 13.90
N VAL A 96 -12.42 -10.51 13.23
CA VAL A 96 -11.96 -10.55 11.84
C VAL A 96 -13.03 -11.13 10.93
N THR A 97 -13.40 -10.39 9.90
CA THR A 97 -14.48 -10.78 8.97
C THR A 97 -14.07 -10.54 7.52
N LYS A 98 -14.42 -11.47 6.63
CA LYS A 98 -14.23 -11.28 5.20
C LYS A 98 -15.23 -10.26 4.69
N ILE A 99 -14.76 -9.26 3.95
CA ILE A 99 -15.60 -8.25 3.31
C ILE A 99 -16.11 -8.81 1.98
N THR A 100 -15.20 -9.13 1.06
CA THR A 100 -15.52 -9.67 -0.26
C THR A 100 -14.31 -10.34 -0.91
N ASP A 101 -14.57 -11.23 -1.86
CA ASP A 101 -13.60 -11.61 -2.87
C ASP A 101 -13.49 -10.52 -3.95
N LEU A 102 -12.26 -10.29 -4.43
CA LEU A 102 -11.96 -9.44 -5.58
C LEU A 102 -11.39 -10.34 -6.70
N SER A 103 -12.21 -11.27 -7.18
CA SER A 103 -11.79 -12.37 -8.06
C SER A 103 -11.28 -11.93 -9.44
N GLN A 104 -11.48 -10.68 -9.84
CA GLN A 104 -10.89 -10.12 -11.06
C GLN A 104 -9.61 -9.33 -10.79
N ALA A 105 -9.18 -9.17 -9.54
CA ALA A 105 -7.91 -8.53 -9.22
C ALA A 105 -6.74 -9.48 -9.47
N ALA A 106 -5.61 -8.93 -9.90
CA ALA A 106 -4.45 -9.71 -10.30
C ALA A 106 -3.24 -9.51 -9.38
N PHE A 107 -3.07 -8.34 -8.77
CA PHE A 107 -2.10 -8.12 -7.69
C PHE A 107 -2.50 -6.90 -6.85
N LEU A 108 -3.30 -7.09 -5.80
CA LEU A 108 -3.62 -6.00 -4.89
C LEU A 108 -2.39 -5.61 -4.07
N ASN A 109 -2.01 -4.33 -4.08
CA ASN A 109 -0.85 -3.85 -3.32
C ASN A 109 -1.28 -2.76 -2.31
N GLY A 110 -0.97 -1.49 -2.57
CA GLY A 110 -1.31 -0.37 -1.70
C GLY A 110 -2.82 -0.19 -1.46
N MET A 111 -3.16 0.32 -0.27
CA MET A 111 -4.53 0.67 0.12
C MET A 111 -4.58 2.08 0.70
N SER A 112 -5.66 2.82 0.43
CA SER A 112 -5.92 4.10 1.07
C SER A 112 -7.41 4.32 1.32
N ILE A 113 -7.76 5.05 2.38
CA ILE A 113 -9.14 5.55 2.55
C ILE A 113 -9.49 6.53 1.42
N LEU A 114 -10.78 6.60 1.07
CA LEU A 114 -11.29 7.55 0.07
C LEU A 114 -12.04 8.71 0.72
N PRO A 115 -11.45 9.93 0.77
CA PRO A 115 -12.15 11.12 1.23
C PRO A 115 -13.47 11.34 0.48
N GLY A 116 -14.54 11.70 1.20
CA GLY A 116 -15.88 11.84 0.64
C GLY A 116 -16.71 10.54 0.63
N LYS A 117 -16.08 9.37 0.81
CA LYS A 117 -16.75 8.06 0.92
C LYS A 117 -16.20 7.29 2.14
N PRO A 118 -16.71 7.55 3.35
CA PRO A 118 -16.10 7.09 4.60
C PRO A 118 -16.09 5.55 4.79
N SER A 119 -16.91 4.81 4.05
CA SER A 119 -16.87 3.34 4.00
C SER A 119 -16.01 2.79 2.86
N SER A 120 -15.43 3.64 2.02
CA SER A 120 -14.70 3.19 0.84
C SER A 120 -13.19 3.28 1.02
N VAL A 121 -12.51 2.27 0.49
CA VAL A 121 -11.07 2.26 0.28
C VAL A 121 -10.76 2.19 -1.21
N LEU A 122 -9.60 2.71 -1.57
CA LEU A 122 -8.95 2.50 -2.86
C LEU A 122 -7.88 1.42 -2.71
N LEU A 123 -7.75 0.60 -3.75
CA LEU A 123 -6.83 -0.55 -3.83
C LEU A 123 -6.06 -0.47 -5.15
N ALA A 124 -4.73 -0.50 -5.10
CA ALA A 124 -3.89 -0.60 -6.30
C ALA A 124 -3.85 -2.05 -6.78
N ASP A 125 -4.12 -2.27 -8.07
CA ASP A 125 -3.85 -3.54 -8.74
C ASP A 125 -2.61 -3.40 -9.61
N SER A 126 -1.47 -3.84 -9.08
CA SER A 126 -0.16 -3.66 -9.69
C SER A 126 0.02 -4.46 -10.98
N ALA A 127 -0.64 -5.61 -11.10
CA ALA A 127 -0.52 -6.45 -12.29
C ALA A 127 -1.41 -5.96 -13.44
N GLN A 128 -2.59 -5.40 -13.15
CA GLN A 128 -3.47 -4.83 -14.18
C GLN A 128 -3.26 -3.34 -14.45
N GLY A 129 -2.61 -2.64 -13.53
CA GLY A 129 -2.50 -1.19 -13.57
C GLY A 129 -3.87 -0.53 -13.45
N LEU A 130 -4.61 -0.86 -12.39
CA LEU A 130 -5.94 -0.32 -12.10
C LEU A 130 -5.98 0.18 -10.65
N ILE A 131 -6.86 1.13 -10.38
CA ILE A 131 -7.30 1.41 -9.02
C ILE A 131 -8.73 0.91 -8.88
N HIS A 132 -8.96 0.06 -7.88
CA HIS A 132 -10.30 -0.39 -7.49
C HIS A 132 -10.82 0.46 -6.33
N GLN A 133 -12.11 0.80 -6.33
CA GLN A 133 -12.80 1.31 -5.15
C GLN A 133 -13.62 0.16 -4.55
N LEU A 134 -13.46 -0.08 -3.25
CA LEU A 134 -14.21 -1.06 -2.48
C LEU A 134 -14.99 -0.34 -1.37
N ASP A 135 -16.31 -0.55 -1.31
CA ASP A 135 -17.11 -0.23 -0.12
C ASP A 135 -17.02 -1.37 0.91
N THR A 136 -16.44 -1.09 2.06
CA THR A 136 -16.11 -2.09 3.09
C THR A 136 -17.31 -2.57 3.89
N LYS A 137 -18.46 -1.90 3.77
CA LYS A 137 -19.70 -2.31 4.46
C LYS A 137 -20.50 -3.30 3.61
N SER A 138 -20.62 -3.03 2.32
CA SER A 138 -21.41 -3.82 1.40
C SER A 138 -20.61 -4.87 0.65
N GLY A 139 -19.28 -4.72 0.59
CA GLY A 139 -18.42 -5.54 -0.26
C GLY A 139 -18.51 -5.19 -1.75
N ALA A 140 -19.32 -4.19 -2.12
CA ALA A 140 -19.41 -3.74 -3.51
C ALA A 140 -18.10 -3.05 -3.92
N TRP A 141 -17.57 -3.44 -5.08
CA TRP A 141 -16.36 -2.84 -5.61
C TRP A 141 -16.46 -2.63 -7.12
N LYS A 142 -15.61 -1.73 -7.64
CA LYS A 142 -15.54 -1.37 -9.06
C LYS A 142 -14.15 -0.89 -9.43
N VAL A 143 -13.83 -0.89 -10.72
CA VAL A 143 -12.71 -0.09 -11.25
C VAL A 143 -13.05 1.38 -11.03
N TRP A 144 -12.19 2.08 -10.30
CA TRP A 144 -12.30 3.50 -9.98
C TRP A 144 -11.50 4.36 -10.95
N LEU A 145 -10.32 3.89 -11.35
CA LEU A 145 -9.49 4.53 -12.36
C LEU A 145 -8.81 3.47 -13.23
N ASP A 146 -8.86 3.70 -14.53
CA ASP A 146 -8.08 3.02 -15.56
C ASP A 146 -7.37 4.10 -16.38
N ASP A 147 -6.08 4.29 -16.14
CA ASP A 147 -5.26 5.31 -16.79
C ASP A 147 -3.93 4.70 -17.22
N ALA A 148 -3.37 5.20 -18.33
CA ALA A 148 -2.08 4.75 -18.86
C ALA A 148 -0.95 4.90 -17.84
N ALA A 149 -1.00 5.91 -16.97
CA ALA A 149 0.00 6.15 -15.93
C ALA A 149 0.04 5.06 -14.84
N LEU A 150 -0.98 4.21 -14.74
CA LEU A 150 -1.06 3.10 -13.79
C LEU A 150 -0.43 1.82 -14.33
N LYS A 151 -0.20 1.74 -15.65
CA LYS A 151 0.08 0.48 -16.32
C LYS A 151 1.49 -0.03 -16.03
N PRO A 152 1.64 -1.36 -15.91
CA PRO A 152 2.95 -1.96 -15.79
C PRO A 152 3.75 -1.75 -17.08
N ASN A 153 5.06 -1.66 -16.93
CA ASN A 153 5.97 -1.62 -18.07
C ASN A 153 6.14 -3.04 -18.63
N ALA A 154 5.59 -3.30 -19.82
CA ALA A 154 5.66 -4.62 -20.44
C ALA A 154 7.08 -5.04 -20.88
N SER A 155 8.02 -4.09 -20.94
CA SER A 155 9.39 -4.30 -21.40
C SER A 155 10.37 -4.72 -20.30
N VAL A 156 9.96 -4.73 -19.03
CA VAL A 156 10.80 -5.18 -17.91
C VAL A 156 10.41 -6.60 -17.44
N PRO A 157 11.33 -7.36 -16.82
CA PRO A 157 11.04 -8.71 -16.34
C PRO A 157 9.92 -8.77 -15.29
N ILE A 158 9.95 -7.84 -14.32
CA ILE A 158 8.95 -7.73 -13.27
C ILE A 158 7.89 -6.72 -13.73
N LYS A 159 6.74 -7.23 -14.17
CA LYS A 159 5.63 -6.43 -14.71
C LYS A 159 4.73 -5.93 -13.60
N SER A 160 5.28 -5.06 -12.75
CA SER A 160 4.51 -4.30 -11.78
C SER A 160 4.16 -2.93 -12.34
N GLY A 161 3.02 -2.39 -11.92
CA GLY A 161 2.47 -1.09 -12.30
C GLY A 161 2.29 -0.22 -11.07
N ILE A 162 1.12 0.41 -10.95
CA ILE A 162 0.73 1.13 -9.73
C ILE A 162 0.99 0.27 -8.48
N ASN A 163 1.57 0.88 -7.44
CA ASN A 163 1.88 0.18 -6.19
C ASN A 163 1.27 0.89 -4.98
N GLY A 164 2.01 1.80 -4.36
CA GLY A 164 1.52 2.64 -3.28
C GLY A 164 0.49 3.66 -3.76
N LEU A 165 -0.51 3.94 -2.92
CA LEU A 165 -1.41 5.06 -3.12
C LEU A 165 -1.84 5.69 -1.80
N LYS A 166 -2.05 7.00 -1.80
CA LYS A 166 -2.56 7.75 -0.65
C LYS A 166 -3.46 8.91 -1.09
N ALA A 167 -4.63 9.03 -0.48
CA ALA A 167 -5.44 10.23 -0.62
C ALA A 167 -4.96 11.32 0.34
N TYR A 168 -4.67 12.51 -0.18
CA TYR A 168 -4.20 13.64 0.60
C TYR A 168 -4.58 14.96 -0.07
N ASN A 169 -5.07 15.92 0.74
CA ASN A 169 -5.38 17.29 0.31
C ASN A 169 -6.12 17.39 -1.04
N GLY A 170 -7.23 16.67 -1.19
CA GLY A 170 -8.07 16.70 -2.39
C GLY A 170 -7.50 16.00 -3.61
N HIS A 171 -6.46 15.18 -3.45
CA HIS A 171 -5.87 14.38 -4.52
C HIS A 171 -5.69 12.93 -4.08
N VAL A 172 -5.61 12.03 -5.06
CA VAL A 172 -5.04 10.68 -4.88
C VAL A 172 -3.66 10.68 -5.49
N TYR A 173 -2.65 10.45 -4.66
CA TYR A 173 -1.27 10.26 -5.06
C TYR A 173 -0.99 8.78 -5.19
N PHE A 174 -0.14 8.41 -6.14
CA PHE A 174 0.26 7.03 -6.34
C PHE A 174 1.68 6.93 -6.88
N THR A 175 2.29 5.77 -6.65
CA THR A 175 3.55 5.36 -7.26
C THR A 175 3.31 4.38 -8.38
N ASN A 176 4.26 4.27 -9.29
CA ASN A 176 4.31 3.18 -10.25
C ASN A 176 5.69 2.51 -10.18
N THR A 177 5.71 1.21 -9.90
CA THR A 177 6.95 0.45 -9.78
C THR A 177 7.41 -0.02 -11.15
N PHE A 178 8.68 0.21 -11.50
CA PHE A 178 9.29 -0.16 -12.79
C PHE A 178 8.72 0.50 -14.05
N SER A 179 7.82 1.47 -13.88
CA SER A 179 7.22 2.23 -14.98
C SER A 179 7.21 3.73 -14.69
N ARG A 180 6.78 4.50 -15.68
CA ARG A 180 6.65 5.96 -15.59
C ARG A 180 5.22 6.39 -15.86
N PRO A 181 4.73 7.45 -15.18
CA PRO A 181 5.43 8.26 -14.18
C PRO A 181 5.70 7.50 -12.87
N CYS A 182 6.84 7.76 -12.23
CA CYS A 182 7.25 7.13 -10.97
C CYS A 182 6.37 7.56 -9.80
N ILE A 183 6.03 8.86 -9.73
CA ILE A 183 5.02 9.41 -8.81
C ILE A 183 4.10 10.31 -9.62
N ALA A 184 2.80 10.13 -9.44
CA ALA A 184 1.79 10.99 -10.01
C ALA A 184 0.63 11.18 -9.03
N ARG A 185 -0.29 12.07 -9.39
CA ARG A 185 -1.52 12.29 -8.64
C ARG A 185 -2.67 12.62 -9.58
N LEU A 186 -3.89 12.60 -9.07
CA LEU A 186 -5.04 13.21 -9.73
C LEU A 186 -5.94 13.91 -8.71
N PRO A 187 -6.63 14.99 -9.09
CA PRO A 187 -7.56 15.66 -8.19
C PRO A 187 -8.85 14.87 -8.02
N ILE A 188 -9.39 14.84 -6.81
CA ILE A 188 -10.70 14.25 -6.50
C ILE A 188 -11.70 15.33 -6.06
N ASN A 189 -12.96 15.16 -6.43
CA ASN A 189 -14.03 16.04 -5.95
C ASN A 189 -14.45 15.69 -4.50
N ARG A 190 -15.40 16.45 -3.94
CA ARG A 190 -15.91 16.21 -2.57
C ARG A 190 -16.61 14.86 -2.39
N ALA A 191 -17.06 14.24 -3.48
CA ALA A 191 -17.65 12.91 -3.47
C ALA A 191 -16.59 11.80 -3.57
N GLY A 192 -15.30 12.12 -3.71
CA GLY A 192 -14.23 11.13 -3.84
C GLY A 192 -14.11 10.53 -5.24
N ASP A 193 -14.65 11.19 -6.26
CA ASP A 193 -14.49 10.75 -7.66
C ASP A 193 -13.39 11.59 -8.36
N PRO A 194 -12.68 11.01 -9.36
CA PRO A 194 -11.74 11.74 -10.20
C PRO A 194 -12.38 13.00 -10.78
N SER A 195 -11.68 14.12 -10.72
CA SER A 195 -12.19 15.43 -11.14
C SER A 195 -11.32 16.15 -12.16
N GLY A 196 -10.24 15.50 -12.58
CA GLY A 196 -9.26 16.02 -13.52
C GLY A 196 -8.28 14.93 -13.96
N PRO A 197 -7.36 15.26 -14.88
CA PRO A 197 -6.40 14.31 -15.41
C PRO A 197 -5.35 13.91 -14.37
N VAL A 198 -4.62 12.83 -14.67
CA VAL A 198 -3.39 12.49 -13.96
C VAL A 198 -2.30 13.53 -14.23
N GLU A 199 -1.65 13.98 -13.17
CA GLU A 199 -0.52 14.90 -13.15
C GLU A 199 0.74 14.18 -12.68
N THR A 200 1.77 14.17 -13.53
CA THR A 200 3.10 13.63 -13.15
C THR A 200 3.78 14.56 -12.15
N ILE A 201 4.26 14.00 -11.03
CA ILE A 201 5.12 14.69 -10.06
C ILE A 201 6.57 14.33 -10.32
N VAL A 202 6.86 13.03 -10.39
CA VAL A 202 8.19 12.51 -10.73
C VAL A 202 8.05 11.62 -11.95
N GLY A 203 8.49 12.12 -13.10
CA GLY A 203 8.53 11.36 -14.34
C GLY A 203 9.75 10.45 -14.40
N ASN A 204 10.94 11.04 -14.25
CA ASN A 204 12.23 10.34 -14.26
C ASN A 204 12.89 10.54 -12.89
N PRO A 205 12.95 9.53 -12.03
CA PRO A 205 13.59 9.68 -10.72
C PRO A 205 15.10 9.88 -10.88
N THR A 206 15.66 10.80 -10.09
CA THR A 206 17.10 11.11 -10.06
C THR A 206 17.79 10.66 -8.77
N PHE A 207 17.03 10.10 -7.83
CA PHE A 207 17.57 9.47 -6.62
C PHE A 207 18.20 8.12 -6.97
N GLY A 208 19.23 7.71 -6.22
CA GLY A 208 20.11 6.58 -6.53
C GLY A 208 19.37 5.25 -6.59
N VAL A 209 18.84 4.93 -7.77
CA VAL A 209 18.22 3.64 -8.04
C VAL A 209 19.31 2.64 -8.41
N ASN A 210 19.62 1.73 -7.48
CA ASN A 210 20.64 0.71 -7.75
C ASN A 210 20.19 -0.27 -8.85
N ILE A 211 18.87 -0.47 -9.05
CA ILE A 211 18.30 -1.43 -10.01
C ILE A 211 17.00 -0.91 -10.70
N GLY A 212 16.96 0.35 -11.15
CA GLY A 212 15.81 0.91 -11.88
C GLY A 212 14.72 1.53 -11.00
N ASP A 213 13.65 2.05 -11.60
CA ASP A 213 12.65 2.88 -10.90
C ASP A 213 11.83 2.05 -9.88
N HIS A 214 12.22 2.04 -8.59
CA HIS A 214 11.55 1.30 -7.52
C HIS A 214 10.77 2.22 -6.58
N ALA A 215 9.66 2.78 -7.05
CA ALA A 215 8.75 3.45 -6.14
C ALA A 215 7.78 2.41 -5.53
N ASP A 216 7.87 2.23 -4.21
CA ASP A 216 7.04 1.30 -3.47
C ASP A 216 5.84 2.04 -2.88
N ASP A 217 5.76 2.24 -1.55
CA ASP A 217 4.72 3.05 -0.93
C ASP A 217 5.17 4.47 -0.56
N ILE A 218 4.18 5.34 -0.35
CA ILE A 218 4.33 6.75 -0.03
C ILE A 218 3.61 7.13 1.26
N ALA A 219 4.13 8.15 1.94
CA ALA A 219 3.47 8.85 3.03
C ALA A 219 3.60 10.36 2.85
N HIS A 220 2.58 11.12 3.24
CA HIS A 220 2.62 12.58 3.18
C HIS A 220 3.15 13.15 4.50
N HIS A 221 3.94 14.21 4.40
CA HIS A 221 4.28 15.05 5.56
C HIS A 221 3.40 16.32 5.58
N SER A 222 3.45 17.06 6.69
CA SER A 222 2.60 18.22 6.96
C SER A 222 2.77 19.41 6.00
N HIS A 223 3.87 19.50 5.25
CA HIS A 223 4.09 20.58 4.27
C HIS A 223 3.98 20.10 2.80
N GLY A 224 3.27 18.99 2.53
CA GLY A 224 2.94 18.54 1.16
C GLY A 224 4.04 17.80 0.37
N ASN A 225 5.22 17.61 0.93
CA ASN A 225 6.24 16.64 0.47
C ASN A 225 5.72 15.21 0.66
N ILE A 226 6.32 14.32 -0.10
CA ILE A 226 6.07 12.89 -0.11
C ILE A 226 7.33 12.20 0.41
N TRP A 227 7.17 11.32 1.38
CA TRP A 227 8.15 10.32 1.75
C TRP A 227 7.90 9.09 0.90
N LEU A 228 8.93 8.60 0.22
CA LEU A 228 8.90 7.44 -0.64
C LEU A 228 9.83 6.37 -0.07
N ALA A 229 9.31 5.17 0.13
CA ALA A 229 10.11 3.97 0.30
C ALA A 229 10.51 3.43 -1.08
N THR A 230 11.78 3.05 -1.23
CA THR A 230 12.32 2.65 -2.55
C THR A 230 12.66 1.17 -2.67
N ASP A 231 12.08 0.31 -1.83
CA ASP A 231 12.21 -1.15 -1.89
C ASP A 231 13.69 -1.60 -2.11
N LEU A 232 14.01 -2.13 -3.31
CA LEU A 232 15.32 -2.67 -3.71
C LEU A 232 16.44 -1.63 -3.79
N SER A 233 16.11 -0.34 -3.74
CA SER A 233 17.11 0.74 -3.66
C SER A 233 17.51 1.11 -2.24
N HIS A 234 16.94 0.47 -1.22
CA HIS A 234 17.34 0.61 0.18
C HIS A 234 17.39 2.06 0.67
N SER A 235 16.42 2.89 0.28
CA SER A 235 16.45 4.32 0.62
C SER A 235 15.08 4.86 0.98
N ILE A 236 15.09 5.93 1.78
CA ILE A 236 13.94 6.78 2.04
C ILE A 236 14.19 8.10 1.36
N VAL A 237 13.29 8.45 0.44
CA VAL A 237 13.40 9.63 -0.40
C VAL A 237 12.33 10.63 -0.02
N LYS A 238 12.71 11.89 0.10
CA LYS A 238 11.79 13.01 0.26
C LYS A 238 11.61 13.70 -1.07
N VAL A 239 10.36 13.84 -1.50
CA VAL A 239 9.98 14.46 -2.77
C VAL A 239 9.13 15.69 -2.50
N SER A 240 9.52 16.84 -3.04
CA SER A 240 8.74 18.07 -2.90
C SER A 240 7.50 18.08 -3.80
N PRO A 241 6.51 18.96 -3.56
CA PRO A 241 5.37 19.12 -4.47
C PRO A 241 5.75 19.43 -5.92
N GLY A 242 6.93 20.02 -6.14
CA GLY A 242 7.47 20.31 -7.47
C GLY A 242 8.25 19.16 -8.11
N GLY A 243 8.34 18.00 -7.45
CA GLY A 243 9.03 16.81 -7.97
C GLY A 243 10.53 16.74 -7.66
N ASN A 244 11.09 17.70 -6.92
CA ASN A 244 12.49 17.63 -6.49
C ASN A 244 12.66 16.57 -5.42
N ALA A 245 13.59 15.64 -5.60
CA ALA A 245 13.82 14.52 -4.71
C ALA A 245 15.20 14.57 -4.04
N SER A 246 15.27 14.24 -2.76
CA SER A 246 16.50 14.04 -1.99
C SER A 246 16.44 12.72 -1.22
N VAL A 247 17.54 11.97 -1.21
CA VAL A 247 17.71 10.81 -0.32
C VAL A 247 17.95 11.36 1.09
N GLU A 248 17.08 11.01 2.03
CA GLU A 248 17.21 11.44 3.43
C GLU A 248 17.79 10.34 4.31
N ASP A 249 17.58 9.08 3.93
CA ASP A 249 18.18 7.92 4.57
C ASP A 249 18.48 6.83 3.54
N SER A 250 19.56 6.08 3.75
CA SER A 250 19.99 5.02 2.84
C SER A 250 20.72 3.89 3.58
N GLY A 251 20.33 2.65 3.29
CA GLY A 251 20.93 1.43 3.83
C GLY A 251 22.40 1.20 3.45
N THR A 252 22.96 1.99 2.54
CA THR A 252 24.38 1.92 2.15
C THR A 252 25.34 2.44 3.23
N ASN A 253 24.86 3.27 4.17
CA ASN A 253 25.65 3.82 5.27
C ASN A 253 25.05 3.53 6.67
N ASP A 254 23.85 2.97 6.75
CA ASP A 254 23.14 2.72 8.01
C ASP A 254 22.36 1.38 7.97
N PRO A 255 22.65 0.40 8.85
CA PRO A 255 21.89 -0.86 8.90
C PRO A 255 20.42 -0.70 9.32
N ILE A 256 19.97 0.50 9.70
CA ILE A 256 18.59 0.78 10.11
C ILE A 256 17.61 0.70 8.93
N VAL A 257 18.02 1.07 7.71
CA VAL A 257 17.16 0.96 6.50
C VAL A 257 17.45 -0.35 5.79
N ALA A 258 16.81 -1.42 6.25
CA ALA A 258 16.76 -2.67 5.49
C ALA A 258 15.90 -2.48 4.23
N GLY A 259 16.35 -3.01 3.08
CA GLY A 259 15.42 -3.28 1.98
C GLY A 259 14.82 -4.66 2.13
N VAL A 260 14.10 -5.11 1.10
CA VAL A 260 13.29 -6.34 1.13
C VAL A 260 14.07 -7.65 1.25
N THR A 261 15.39 -7.57 1.35
CA THR A 261 16.25 -8.70 1.70
C THR A 261 16.89 -8.48 3.07
N ALA A 262 16.18 -8.91 4.12
CA ALA A 262 16.75 -9.25 5.42
C ALA A 262 16.37 -10.70 5.79
#